data_AF-A0A8C1J4M8-F1
#
_entry.id   AF-A0A8C1J4M8-F1
#
_cell.length_a   1.000
_cell.length_b   1.000
_cell.length_c   1.000
_cell.angle_alpha   90.00
_cell.angle_beta   90.00
_cell.angle_gamma   90.00
#
_symmetry.space_group_name_H-M   'P 1'
#
loop_
_entity.id
_entity.type
_entity.pdbx_description
1 polymer ?
#
loop_
_entity_poly.entity_id
_entity_poly.type
_entity_poly.pdbx_seq_one_letter_code
_entity_poly.pdbx_strand_id
1 'polypeptide(L)'
;EAVPKDKFTSAKEALKATGPQVKGTRNPDIFCHLSNITACPESQKMSGGKYYCWTRWGRVVSYHRENFVSHSGKYTLIEVDGDQDAEVKLDTVDGGDVKVKSEQQVLPCTLDEATQRLIRFIFDNDMFKEAMTSMNLDIKKMPLGKLSKQQIAKGFEALEEIEAAIKRGERNKLEELFTIIPHNFGRNRPPVISDDYVLQGKKEMLLVLADIEVAQSLKAESEKAKEEMKDMVPHPVDQNYQSLKCKLSLMDKKSKEFKIIEKYLNATGRKGLTLVDVWEVERDTEAERFRENDALENRKLLWHGTNVAVVAIFVSYFLFSCSDPSEEVFIEFDGKKVAVPQGKAIKQQQYQGSSFFNSEYLIYKESQCHIRYLLELKFGY
;
A
#
# COMPACT_ATOMS: atom_id res chain seq x y z
N GLU A 1 5.37 -14.83 26.64
CA GLU A 1 5.18 -13.51 26.00
C GLU A 1 5.42 -13.65 24.50
N ALA A 2 4.56 -13.07 23.66
CA ALA A 2 4.84 -12.99 22.23
C ALA A 2 5.93 -11.94 22.01
N VAL A 3 6.97 -12.29 21.26
CA VAL A 3 8.02 -11.36 20.84
C VAL A 3 7.37 -10.24 20.02
N PRO A 4 7.63 -8.95 20.32
CA PRO A 4 7.18 -7.84 19.48
C PRO A 4 7.65 -8.05 18.04
N LYS A 5 6.71 -8.17 17.10
CA LYS A 5 7.02 -8.23 15.67
C LYS A 5 7.26 -6.81 15.16
N ASP A 6 8.22 -6.64 14.26
CA ASP A 6 8.42 -5.35 13.57
C ASP A 6 7.47 -5.22 12.36
N LYS A 7 7.37 -4.01 11.79
CA LYS A 7 6.52 -3.71 10.62
C LYS A 7 6.75 -4.68 9.47
N PHE A 8 8.02 -4.93 9.21
CA PHE A 8 8.48 -5.71 8.07
C PHE A 8 8.03 -7.17 8.19
N THR A 9 8.18 -7.76 9.38
CA THR A 9 7.74 -9.12 9.70
C THR A 9 6.22 -9.23 9.64
N SER A 10 5.50 -8.28 10.24
CA SER A 10 4.03 -8.30 10.25
C SER A 10 3.43 -8.15 8.85
N ALA A 11 3.96 -7.26 8.01
CA ALA A 11 3.52 -7.10 6.62
C ALA A 11 3.77 -8.37 5.78
N LYS A 12 4.95 -8.99 5.94
CA LYS A 12 5.29 -10.26 5.28
C LYS A 12 4.33 -11.39 5.68
N GLU A 13 4.06 -11.54 6.98
CA GLU A 13 3.15 -12.56 7.48
C GLU A 13 1.71 -12.33 7.00
N ALA A 14 1.24 -11.09 6.98
CA ALA A 14 -0.08 -10.74 6.46
C ALA A 14 -0.23 -11.13 4.98
N LEU A 15 0.77 -10.82 4.15
CA LEU A 15 0.78 -11.22 2.75
C LEU A 15 0.77 -12.75 2.59
N LYS A 16 1.53 -13.49 3.41
CA LYS A 16 1.53 -14.96 3.38
C LYS A 16 0.20 -15.57 3.85
N ALA A 17 -0.44 -14.98 4.85
CA ALA A 17 -1.70 -15.46 5.41
C ALA A 17 -2.87 -15.38 4.41
N THR A 18 -2.80 -14.48 3.43
CA THR A 18 -3.84 -14.37 2.38
C THR A 18 -3.91 -15.56 1.42
N GLY A 19 -2.96 -16.52 1.51
CA GLY A 19 -2.93 -17.72 0.68
C GLY A 19 -2.70 -17.43 -0.81
N PRO A 20 -2.51 -18.46 -1.66
CA PRO A 20 -2.61 -18.27 -3.11
C PRO A 20 -4.03 -17.80 -3.43
N GLN A 21 -4.15 -16.69 -4.17
CA GLN A 21 -5.44 -16.27 -4.72
C GLN A 21 -6.04 -17.46 -5.50
N VAL A 22 -7.26 -17.86 -5.15
CA VAL A 22 -7.99 -18.92 -5.86
C VAL A 22 -8.21 -18.41 -7.27
N LYS A 23 -7.37 -18.84 -8.20
CA LYS A 23 -7.63 -18.68 -9.63
C LYS A 23 -8.96 -19.37 -9.90
N GLY A 24 -9.92 -18.64 -10.44
CA GLY A 24 -11.19 -19.22 -10.88
C GLY A 24 -10.88 -20.49 -11.68
N THR A 25 -11.54 -21.59 -11.31
CA THR A 25 -11.41 -22.88 -11.99
C THR A 25 -11.84 -22.71 -13.44
N ARG A 26 -10.88 -22.49 -14.34
CA ARG A 26 -11.11 -22.81 -15.75
C ARG A 26 -11.12 -24.32 -15.86
N ASN A 27 -12.18 -24.85 -16.47
CA ASN A 27 -12.28 -26.25 -16.83
C ASN A 27 -10.98 -26.65 -17.55
N PRO A 28 -10.19 -27.60 -17.02
CA PRO A 28 -9.03 -28.08 -17.73
C PRO A 28 -9.54 -28.89 -18.92
N ASP A 29 -9.51 -28.30 -20.12
CA ASP A 29 -9.54 -29.11 -21.32
C ASP A 29 -8.33 -30.06 -21.24
N ILE A 30 -8.68 -31.33 -21.12
CA ILE A 30 -7.81 -32.42 -20.74
C ILE A 30 -6.90 -32.76 -21.93
N PHE A 31 -5.63 -33.05 -21.59
CA PHE A 31 -4.55 -33.62 -22.41
C PHE A 31 -3.69 -32.67 -23.26
N CYS A 32 -2.45 -32.47 -22.79
CA CYS A 32 -1.29 -32.55 -23.68
C CYS A 32 -0.13 -33.25 -22.94
N HIS A 33 -0.02 -34.57 -23.12
CA HIS A 33 1.22 -35.27 -22.84
C HIS A 33 2.21 -34.95 -23.96
N LEU A 34 3.19 -34.08 -23.66
CA LEU A 34 4.37 -33.92 -24.50
C LEU A 34 5.32 -35.10 -24.27
N SER A 35 5.01 -36.22 -24.91
CA SER A 35 6.00 -37.24 -25.21
C SER A 35 5.72 -37.80 -26.59
N ASN A 36 6.62 -37.46 -27.51
CA ASN A 36 6.72 -37.92 -28.89
C ASN A 36 5.71 -37.33 -29.87
N ILE A 37 6.20 -36.37 -30.66
CA ILE A 37 5.61 -35.91 -31.90
C ILE A 37 5.49 -37.12 -32.84
N THR A 38 4.31 -37.71 -32.93
CA THR A 38 3.85 -38.38 -34.14
C THR A 38 2.39 -37.99 -34.33
N ALA A 39 2.09 -37.44 -35.50
CA ALA A 39 0.79 -36.87 -35.84
C ALA A 39 -0.36 -37.87 -35.58
N CYS A 40 -1.47 -37.38 -35.03
CA CYS A 40 -2.77 -38.06 -35.11
C CYS A 40 -3.88 -37.05 -35.45
N PRO A 41 -4.94 -37.50 -36.16
CA PRO A 41 -5.78 -36.65 -36.99
C PRO A 41 -7.13 -36.28 -36.36
N GLU A 42 -7.70 -35.22 -36.94
CA GLU A 42 -9.11 -34.82 -37.00
C GLU A 42 -9.97 -34.94 -35.72
N SER A 43 -10.25 -33.77 -35.11
CA SER A 43 -11.64 -33.36 -34.91
C SER A 43 -11.79 -31.85 -34.72
N GLN A 44 -12.76 -31.30 -35.47
CA GLN A 44 -13.37 -29.97 -35.39
C GLN A 44 -12.61 -28.76 -35.96
N LYS A 45 -12.96 -28.47 -37.22
CA LYS A 45 -12.69 -27.24 -37.97
C LYS A 45 -13.24 -26.00 -37.24
N MET A 46 -12.35 -25.08 -36.86
CA MET A 46 -12.61 -23.64 -36.96
C MET A 46 -11.89 -23.10 -38.19
N SER A 47 -12.56 -22.25 -38.96
CA SER A 47 -12.03 -21.70 -40.21
C SER A 47 -10.85 -20.78 -39.96
N GLY A 48 -9.67 -21.17 -40.45
CA GLY A 48 -8.49 -20.30 -40.54
C GLY A 48 -7.36 -20.61 -39.54
N GLY A 49 -6.95 -21.88 -39.42
CA GLY A 49 -5.88 -22.38 -38.54
C GLY A 49 -4.52 -21.71 -38.69
N LYS A 50 -4.36 -20.50 -38.16
CA LYS A 50 -3.08 -19.84 -37.92
C LYS A 50 -2.92 -19.66 -36.42
N TYR A 51 -2.02 -20.43 -35.83
CA TYR A 51 -1.52 -20.18 -34.48
C TYR A 51 -0.39 -19.16 -34.60
N TYR A 52 -0.49 -18.05 -33.86
CA TYR A 52 0.57 -17.04 -33.80
C TYR A 52 1.36 -17.23 -32.50
N CYS A 53 2.64 -17.55 -32.62
CA CYS A 53 3.57 -17.41 -31.51
C CYS A 53 4.17 -15.99 -31.57
N TRP A 54 3.60 -15.07 -30.80
CA TRP A 54 4.17 -13.74 -30.64
C TRP A 54 5.40 -13.83 -29.75
N THR A 55 6.58 -13.84 -30.37
CA THR A 55 7.85 -13.68 -29.67
C THR A 55 8.29 -12.22 -29.75
N ARG A 56 8.06 -11.47 -28.67
CA ARG A 56 8.94 -10.36 -28.32
C ARG A 56 10.02 -10.97 -27.43
N TRP A 57 11.25 -10.45 -27.41
CA TRP A 57 12.23 -10.86 -26.40
C TRP A 57 11.60 -10.61 -25.01
N GLY A 58 11.13 -11.70 -24.39
CA GLY A 58 10.18 -11.71 -23.27
C GLY A 58 8.79 -12.30 -23.61
N ARG A 59 8.59 -13.59 -23.24
CA ARG A 59 7.41 -14.27 -22.64
C ARG A 59 7.34 -15.73 -23.11
N VAL A 60 7.66 -16.67 -22.22
CA VAL A 60 7.44 -18.12 -22.44
C VAL A 60 6.18 -18.50 -21.67
N VAL A 61 5.15 -18.94 -22.38
CA VAL A 61 3.99 -19.60 -21.75
C VAL A 61 4.39 -21.06 -21.54
N SER A 62 4.74 -21.42 -20.31
CA SER A 62 5.01 -22.80 -19.90
C SER A 62 3.90 -23.29 -18.96
N TYR A 63 3.44 -24.52 -19.17
CA TYR A 63 2.29 -25.14 -18.49
C TYR A 63 2.62 -25.75 -17.10
N HIS A 64 3.82 -25.51 -16.54
CA HIS A 64 4.21 -25.98 -15.21
C HIS A 64 4.92 -24.90 -14.39
N ARG A 65 4.25 -23.77 -14.15
CA ARG A 65 4.83 -22.66 -13.36
C ARG A 65 5.04 -23.01 -11.89
N GLU A 66 4.23 -23.90 -11.34
CA GLU A 66 4.18 -24.22 -9.91
C GLU A 66 5.46 -24.90 -9.39
N ASN A 67 6.26 -25.51 -10.27
CA ASN A 67 7.50 -26.20 -9.94
C ASN A 67 8.73 -25.56 -10.63
N PHE A 68 8.68 -24.26 -10.93
CA PHE A 68 9.80 -23.58 -11.60
C PHE A 68 11.05 -23.53 -10.69
N VAL A 69 12.20 -23.95 -11.22
CA VAL A 69 13.50 -23.88 -10.55
C VAL A 69 14.43 -22.93 -11.31
N SER A 70 14.92 -21.91 -10.61
CA SER A 70 15.89 -20.96 -11.16
C SER A 70 17.27 -21.59 -11.32
N HIS A 71 17.95 -21.31 -12.43
CA HIS A 71 19.33 -21.74 -12.67
C HIS A 71 20.26 -20.53 -12.82
N SER A 72 21.47 -20.64 -12.28
CA SER A 72 22.48 -19.58 -12.37
C SER A 72 22.77 -19.20 -13.83
N GLY A 73 22.85 -17.90 -14.10
CA GLY A 73 23.10 -17.33 -15.43
C GLY A 73 21.93 -17.46 -16.42
N LYS A 74 20.74 -17.86 -15.97
CA LYS A 74 19.51 -17.93 -16.79
C LYS A 74 18.47 -16.95 -16.28
N TYR A 75 17.51 -16.63 -17.15
CA TYR A 75 16.32 -15.86 -16.77
C TYR A 75 15.52 -16.62 -15.70
N THR A 76 15.01 -15.88 -14.73
CA THR A 76 14.04 -16.39 -13.75
C THR A 76 12.61 -15.98 -14.12
N LEU A 77 11.63 -16.72 -13.61
CA LEU A 77 10.22 -16.42 -13.78
C LEU A 77 9.76 -15.39 -12.74
N ILE A 78 9.25 -14.26 -13.21
CA ILE A 78 8.55 -13.29 -12.38
C ILE A 78 7.05 -13.50 -12.56
N GLU A 79 6.34 -13.73 -11.46
CA GLU A 79 4.89 -13.86 -11.44
C GLU A 79 4.25 -12.48 -11.53
N VAL A 80 3.22 -12.39 -12.36
CA VAL A 80 2.50 -11.15 -12.65
C VAL A 80 1.03 -11.54 -12.60
N ASP A 81 0.29 -11.00 -11.63
CA ASP A 81 -1.12 -11.34 -11.44
C ASP A 81 -1.95 -10.65 -12.52
N GLY A 82 -2.85 -11.36 -13.18
CA GLY A 82 -3.69 -10.73 -14.20
C GLY A 82 -4.37 -11.75 -15.08
N ASP A 83 -5.69 -11.61 -15.20
CA ASP A 83 -6.45 -12.28 -16.25
C ASP A 83 -5.92 -11.84 -17.61
N GLN A 84 -5.80 -12.82 -18.50
CA GLN A 84 -5.02 -12.70 -19.74
C GLN A 84 -5.65 -11.78 -20.79
N ASP A 85 -6.81 -11.18 -20.52
CA ASP A 85 -7.57 -10.33 -21.44
C ASP A 85 -7.93 -8.94 -20.87
N ALA A 86 -7.47 -8.60 -19.66
CA ALA A 86 -7.51 -7.21 -19.21
C ALA A 86 -6.41 -6.45 -19.96
N GLU A 87 -6.73 -5.94 -21.15
CA GLU A 87 -6.10 -4.72 -21.64
C GLU A 87 -6.05 -3.76 -20.46
N VAL A 88 -4.83 -3.36 -20.09
CA VAL A 88 -4.67 -2.14 -19.30
C VAL A 88 -5.38 -1.10 -20.14
N LYS A 89 -6.52 -0.58 -19.67
CA LYS A 89 -7.04 0.69 -20.17
C LYS A 89 -5.98 1.73 -19.84
N LEU A 90 -4.98 1.83 -20.70
CA LEU A 90 -4.23 3.05 -20.88
C LEU A 90 -5.28 4.01 -21.39
N ASP A 91 -5.53 5.08 -20.66
CA ASP A 91 -6.26 6.23 -21.19
C ASP A 91 -5.45 6.81 -22.35
N THR A 92 -5.54 6.18 -23.51
CA THR A 92 -5.14 6.76 -24.78
C THR A 92 -6.31 7.62 -25.23
N VAL A 93 -6.16 8.93 -25.00
CA VAL A 93 -6.92 9.94 -25.71
C VAL A 93 -6.44 9.90 -27.16
N ASP A 94 -7.09 9.12 -28.00
CA ASP A 94 -7.19 9.39 -29.44
C ASP A 94 -8.36 8.60 -30.04
N GLY A 95 -9.22 9.36 -30.72
CA GLY A 95 -10.58 8.96 -31.10
C GLY A 95 -10.66 7.73 -32.02
N GLY A 96 -11.56 6.83 -31.68
CA GLY A 96 -12.00 5.72 -32.53
C GLY A 96 -13.12 4.90 -31.88
N ASP A 97 -14.35 5.13 -32.35
CA ASP A 97 -15.59 4.36 -32.18
C ASP A 97 -16.02 3.91 -30.76
N VAL A 98 -16.83 4.77 -30.15
CA VAL A 98 -17.62 4.50 -28.94
C VAL A 98 -18.71 3.46 -29.25
N LYS A 99 -18.51 2.21 -28.82
CA LYS A 99 -19.65 1.32 -28.53
C LYS A 99 -20.37 1.86 -27.30
N VAL A 100 -21.52 2.48 -27.52
CA VAL A 100 -22.43 2.98 -26.49
C VAL A 100 -22.81 1.83 -25.55
N LYS A 101 -22.20 1.79 -24.36
CA LYS A 101 -22.71 1.02 -23.23
C LYS A 101 -23.98 1.74 -22.75
N SER A 102 -25.05 0.99 -22.56
CA SER A 102 -26.33 1.45 -22.00
C SER A 102 -26.11 2.38 -20.79
N GLU A 103 -26.74 3.55 -20.80
CA GLU A 103 -26.69 4.54 -19.70
C GLU A 103 -27.23 3.92 -18.40
N GLN A 104 -26.33 3.39 -17.56
CA GLN A 104 -26.67 3.00 -16.19
C GLN A 104 -26.95 4.29 -15.39
N GLN A 105 -28.07 4.36 -14.67
CA GLN A 105 -28.34 5.50 -13.78
C GLN A 105 -27.39 5.45 -12.58
N VAL A 106 -26.43 6.38 -12.56
CA VAL A 106 -25.51 6.58 -11.44
C VAL A 106 -26.16 7.49 -10.40
N LEU A 107 -26.21 7.03 -9.15
CA LEU A 107 -26.72 7.84 -8.03
C LEU A 107 -25.80 9.03 -7.74
N PRO A 108 -26.34 10.16 -7.23
CA PRO A 108 -25.51 11.28 -6.78
C PRO A 108 -24.62 10.86 -5.61
N CYS A 109 -23.45 11.48 -5.52
CA CYS A 109 -22.51 11.26 -4.43
C CYS A 109 -23.11 11.71 -3.09
N THR A 110 -22.98 10.87 -2.07
CA THR A 110 -23.50 11.12 -0.72
C THR A 110 -22.50 11.88 0.17
N LEU A 111 -21.24 11.94 -0.26
CA LEU A 111 -20.13 12.54 0.50
C LEU A 111 -20.01 14.04 0.26
N ASP A 112 -19.55 14.78 1.27
CA ASP A 112 -19.22 16.19 1.12
C ASP A 112 -18.02 16.41 0.19
N GLU A 113 -17.88 17.61 -0.36
CA GLU A 113 -16.85 17.94 -1.33
C GLU A 113 -15.41 17.73 -0.83
N ALA A 114 -15.15 17.93 0.47
CA ALA A 114 -13.81 17.73 1.02
C ALA A 114 -13.48 16.23 1.07
N THR A 115 -14.42 15.42 1.57
CA THR A 115 -14.27 13.97 1.59
C THR A 115 -14.18 13.40 0.17
N GLN A 116 -14.97 13.90 -0.80
CA GLN A 116 -14.84 13.49 -2.19
C GLN A 116 -13.44 13.75 -2.76
N ARG A 117 -12.84 14.92 -2.48
CA ARG A 117 -11.46 15.24 -2.89
C ARG A 117 -10.47 14.27 -2.27
N LEU A 118 -10.57 14.02 -0.96
CA LEU A 118 -9.72 13.08 -0.25
C LEU A 118 -9.78 11.68 -0.88
N ILE A 119 -10.98 11.15 -1.13
CA ILE A 119 -11.16 9.80 -1.69
C ILE A 119 -10.63 9.71 -3.11
N ARG A 120 -10.84 10.73 -3.94
CA ARG A 120 -10.22 10.79 -5.28
C ARG A 120 -8.70 10.79 -5.19
N PHE A 121 -8.15 11.54 -4.25
CA PHE A 121 -6.70 11.68 -4.06
C PHE A 121 -6.03 10.37 -3.62
N ILE A 122 -6.57 9.69 -2.59
CA ILE A 122 -5.94 8.46 -2.06
C ILE A 122 -6.10 7.23 -2.99
N PHE A 123 -7.05 7.26 -3.94
CA PHE A 123 -7.26 6.21 -4.94
C PHE A 123 -6.75 6.59 -6.34
N ASP A 124 -5.95 7.66 -6.44
CA ASP A 124 -5.36 8.11 -7.69
C ASP A 124 -4.26 7.15 -8.15
N ASN A 125 -4.43 6.63 -9.38
CA ASN A 125 -3.46 5.74 -9.98
C ASN A 125 -2.16 6.46 -10.35
N ASP A 126 -2.22 7.74 -10.70
CA ASP A 126 -1.02 8.49 -11.07
C ASP A 126 -0.16 8.78 -9.84
N MET A 127 -0.78 9.03 -8.68
CA MET A 127 -0.08 9.08 -7.40
C MET A 127 0.67 7.77 -7.11
N PHE A 128 0.04 6.61 -7.31
CA PHE A 128 0.73 5.32 -7.11
C PHE A 128 1.91 5.15 -8.09
N LYS A 129 1.74 5.54 -9.36
CA LYS A 129 2.84 5.49 -10.36
C LYS A 129 3.98 6.43 -9.97
N GLU A 130 3.68 7.65 -9.53
CA GLU A 130 4.69 8.60 -9.07
C GLU A 130 5.45 8.08 -7.85
N ALA A 131 4.74 7.53 -6.86
CA ALA A 131 5.35 6.90 -5.69
C ALA A 131 6.31 5.77 -6.10
N MET A 132 5.86 4.86 -6.97
CA MET A 132 6.70 3.76 -7.48
C MET A 132 7.91 4.27 -8.28
N THR A 133 7.74 5.33 -9.08
CA THR A 133 8.83 5.93 -9.86
C THR A 133 9.88 6.55 -8.94
N SER A 134 9.45 7.25 -7.89
CA SER A 134 10.37 7.88 -6.92
C SER A 134 11.26 6.86 -6.19
N MET A 135 10.80 5.60 -6.09
CA MET A 135 11.55 4.47 -5.52
C MET A 135 12.39 3.70 -6.55
N ASN A 136 12.48 4.20 -7.79
CA ASN A 136 13.18 3.59 -8.93
C ASN A 136 12.62 2.23 -9.38
N LEU A 137 11.31 2.02 -9.29
CA LEU A 137 10.64 0.81 -9.75
C LEU A 137 10.32 0.86 -11.25
N ASP A 138 10.36 -0.29 -11.92
CA ASP A 138 10.06 -0.41 -13.35
C ASP A 138 8.57 -0.69 -13.56
N ILE A 139 7.75 0.36 -13.54
CA ILE A 139 6.28 0.29 -13.68
C ILE A 139 5.84 -0.43 -14.97
N LYS A 140 6.68 -0.43 -16.03
CA LYS A 140 6.37 -1.15 -17.27
C LYS A 140 6.42 -2.66 -17.07
N LYS A 141 7.30 -3.14 -16.19
CA LYS A 141 7.43 -4.56 -15.84
C LYS A 141 6.51 -4.96 -14.69
N MET A 142 6.15 -4.02 -13.82
CA MET A 142 5.19 -4.21 -12.72
C MET A 142 4.06 -3.17 -12.78
N PRO A 143 3.11 -3.30 -13.72
CA PRO A 143 1.96 -2.40 -13.76
C PRO A 143 1.06 -2.64 -12.53
N LEU A 144 0.43 -1.58 -12.04
CA LEU A 144 -0.36 -1.58 -10.79
C LEU A 144 -1.40 -2.71 -10.72
N GLY A 145 -2.17 -2.91 -11.77
CA GLY A 145 -3.19 -3.96 -11.84
C GLY A 145 -2.64 -5.39 -11.94
N LYS A 146 -1.32 -5.56 -11.90
CA LYS A 146 -0.64 -6.86 -11.94
C LYS A 146 0.41 -7.07 -10.85
N LEU A 147 0.41 -6.19 -9.86
CA LEU A 147 1.27 -6.28 -8.70
C LEU A 147 0.89 -7.51 -7.89
N SER A 148 1.81 -8.48 -7.78
CA SER A 148 1.50 -9.76 -7.14
C SER A 148 1.91 -9.78 -5.67
N LYS A 149 0.97 -10.15 -4.78
CA LYS A 149 1.24 -10.41 -3.35
C LYS A 149 2.40 -11.37 -3.15
N GLN A 150 2.47 -12.41 -4.00
CA GLN A 150 3.53 -13.42 -3.94
C GLN A 150 4.89 -12.85 -4.31
N GLN A 151 4.93 -11.96 -5.31
CA GLN A 151 6.17 -11.31 -5.72
C GLN A 151 6.69 -10.35 -4.64
N ILE A 152 5.79 -9.59 -3.98
CA ILE A 152 6.15 -8.74 -2.85
C ILE A 152 6.67 -9.60 -1.69
N ALA A 153 6.00 -10.70 -1.35
CA ALA A 153 6.42 -11.63 -0.30
C ALA A 153 7.82 -12.23 -0.55
N LYS A 154 8.12 -12.63 -1.81
CA LYS A 154 9.46 -13.06 -2.22
C LYS A 154 10.49 -11.92 -2.08
N GLY A 155 10.09 -10.68 -2.34
CA GLY A 155 10.92 -9.49 -2.08
C GLY A 155 11.28 -9.35 -0.61
N PHE A 156 10.31 -9.56 0.29
CA PHE A 156 10.55 -9.52 1.75
C PHE A 156 11.57 -10.61 2.16
N GLU A 157 11.42 -11.83 1.65
CA GLU A 157 12.36 -12.93 1.91
C GLU A 157 13.78 -12.61 1.45
N ALA A 158 13.95 -12.08 0.23
CA ALA A 158 15.26 -11.69 -0.28
C ALA A 158 15.94 -10.61 0.57
N LEU A 159 15.19 -9.65 1.11
CA LEU A 159 15.76 -8.63 2.01
C LEU A 159 16.19 -9.20 3.36
N GLU A 160 15.50 -10.20 3.92
CA GLU A 160 15.95 -10.89 5.14
C GLU A 160 17.23 -11.67 4.90
N GLU A 161 17.34 -12.34 3.75
CA GLU A 161 18.55 -13.05 3.37
C GLU A 161 19.73 -12.10 3.19
N ILE A 162 19.50 -10.93 2.56
CA ILE A 162 20.49 -9.87 2.41
C ILE A 162 20.90 -9.31 3.78
N GLU A 163 19.96 -9.04 4.68
CA GLU A 163 20.27 -8.58 6.05
C GLU A 163 21.16 -9.60 6.79
N ALA A 164 20.80 -10.88 6.70
CA ALA A 164 21.56 -11.95 7.32
C ALA A 164 22.95 -12.09 6.68
N ALA A 165 23.07 -11.91 5.36
CA ALA A 165 24.35 -11.91 4.64
C ALA A 165 25.24 -10.73 5.05
N ILE A 166 24.68 -9.52 5.17
CA ILE A 166 25.40 -8.32 5.67
C ILE A 166 25.96 -8.59 7.06
N LYS A 167 25.13 -9.12 7.98
CA LYS A 167 25.55 -9.48 9.35
C LYS A 167 26.68 -10.53 9.38
N ARG A 168 26.73 -11.43 8.38
CA ARG A 168 27.81 -12.42 8.20
C ARG A 168 29.02 -11.92 7.41
N GLY A 169 28.97 -10.71 6.84
CA GLY A 169 30.01 -10.15 5.98
C GLY A 169 30.06 -10.75 4.56
N GLU A 170 28.99 -11.41 4.11
CA GLU A 170 28.88 -12.00 2.78
C GLU A 170 28.48 -10.95 1.73
N ARG A 171 29.31 -10.75 0.69
CA ARG A 171 29.04 -9.74 -0.36
C ARG A 171 28.36 -10.28 -1.62
N ASN A 172 28.29 -11.59 -1.79
CA ASN A 172 27.93 -12.21 -3.07
C ASN A 172 26.41 -12.35 -3.30
N LYS A 173 25.57 -12.08 -2.29
CA LYS A 173 24.10 -12.24 -2.33
C LYS A 173 23.32 -10.92 -2.40
N LEU A 174 24.03 -9.80 -2.54
CA LEU A 174 23.48 -8.46 -2.30
C LEU A 174 22.76 -7.83 -3.51
N GLU A 175 22.53 -8.60 -4.59
CA GLU A 175 21.88 -8.16 -5.84
C GLU A 175 20.55 -8.87 -6.13
N GLU A 176 20.17 -9.89 -5.35
CA GLU A 176 19.05 -10.80 -5.65
C GLU A 176 17.68 -10.09 -5.67
N LEU A 177 17.50 -9.06 -4.84
CA LEU A 177 16.28 -8.25 -4.78
C LEU A 177 15.88 -7.67 -6.14
N PHE A 178 16.82 -7.17 -6.93
CA PHE A 178 16.53 -6.46 -8.19
C PHE A 178 16.06 -7.40 -9.30
N THR A 179 16.25 -8.71 -9.09
CA THR A 179 15.71 -9.75 -9.97
C THR A 179 14.25 -10.03 -9.63
N ILE A 180 13.89 -10.02 -8.34
CA ILE A 180 12.53 -10.30 -7.86
C ILE A 180 11.63 -9.08 -8.02
N ILE A 181 12.13 -7.88 -7.67
CA ILE A 181 11.42 -6.61 -7.74
C ILE A 181 12.05 -5.78 -8.86
N PRO A 182 11.37 -5.63 -10.01
CA PRO A 182 11.90 -4.90 -11.15
C PRO A 182 12.19 -3.44 -10.82
N HIS A 183 13.46 -3.05 -10.96
CA HIS A 183 13.90 -1.66 -10.82
C HIS A 183 14.34 -1.09 -12.16
N ASN A 184 14.22 0.23 -12.30
CA ASN A 184 14.70 0.97 -13.44
C ASN A 184 15.94 1.80 -13.08
N PHE A 185 17.13 1.27 -13.42
CA PHE A 185 18.41 1.97 -13.26
C PHE A 185 18.90 2.63 -14.57
N GLY A 186 18.06 2.66 -15.60
CA GLY A 186 18.45 3.13 -16.94
C GLY A 186 19.62 2.31 -17.51
N ARG A 187 20.75 2.98 -17.78
CA ARG A 187 21.98 2.34 -18.29
C ARG A 187 22.98 1.99 -17.19
N ASN A 188 22.67 2.29 -15.93
CA ASN A 188 23.54 2.00 -14.81
C ASN A 188 23.34 0.57 -14.30
N ARG A 189 24.40 -0.01 -13.73
CA ARG A 189 24.28 -1.30 -13.05
C ARG A 189 23.49 -1.10 -11.74
N PRO A 190 22.66 -2.07 -11.33
CA PRO A 190 22.03 -2.05 -10.03
C PRO A 190 23.07 -1.85 -8.91
N PRO A 191 22.78 -1.00 -7.91
CA PRO A 191 23.68 -0.79 -6.78
C PRO A 191 23.67 -2.01 -5.84
N VAL A 192 24.81 -2.30 -5.21
CA VAL A 192 24.90 -3.37 -4.20
C VAL A 192 24.25 -2.90 -2.90
N ILE A 193 23.41 -3.74 -2.29
CA ILE A 193 22.81 -3.47 -0.97
C ILE A 193 23.81 -3.89 0.11
N SER A 194 24.75 -3.03 0.47
CA SER A 194 25.86 -3.39 1.38
C SER A 194 25.85 -2.73 2.75
N ASP A 195 24.96 -1.78 2.98
CA ASP A 195 24.83 -1.05 4.23
C ASP A 195 23.38 -1.04 4.73
N ASP A 196 23.25 -0.87 6.05
CA ASP A 196 21.97 -0.93 6.75
C ASP A 196 21.00 0.17 6.30
N TYR A 197 21.52 1.34 5.91
CA TYR A 197 20.72 2.47 5.44
C TYR A 197 20.03 2.15 4.10
N VAL A 198 20.79 1.62 3.13
CA VAL A 198 20.23 1.19 1.83
C VAL A 198 19.26 0.03 2.02
N LEU A 199 19.59 -0.94 2.89
CA LEU A 199 18.71 -2.05 3.22
C LEU A 199 17.37 -1.56 3.78
N GLN A 200 17.41 -0.66 4.76
CA GLN A 200 16.21 -0.13 5.40
C GLN A 200 15.34 0.65 4.41
N GLY A 201 15.94 1.46 3.53
CA GLY A 201 15.20 2.12 2.45
C GLY A 201 14.50 1.14 1.50
N LYS A 202 15.09 -0.04 1.24
CA LYS A 202 14.44 -1.11 0.45
C LYS A 202 13.34 -1.84 1.21
N LYS A 203 13.46 -1.99 2.53
CA LYS A 203 12.37 -2.51 3.37
C LYS A 203 11.17 -1.57 3.35
N GLU A 204 11.41 -0.27 3.50
CA GLU A 204 10.36 0.76 3.43
C GLU A 204 9.67 0.77 2.06
N MET A 205 10.44 0.64 0.97
CA MET A 205 9.89 0.51 -0.37
C MET A 205 8.94 -0.70 -0.50
N LEU A 206 9.30 -1.87 0.04
CA LEU A 206 8.43 -3.05 0.00
C LEU A 206 7.17 -2.89 0.82
N LEU A 207 7.24 -2.19 1.96
CA LEU A 207 6.05 -1.85 2.76
C LEU A 207 5.09 -0.99 1.94
N VAL A 208 5.59 0.08 1.31
CA VAL A 208 4.74 0.92 0.45
C VAL A 208 4.16 0.14 -0.72
N LEU A 209 4.92 -0.80 -1.31
CA LEU A 209 4.38 -1.66 -2.37
C LEU A 209 3.27 -2.59 -1.88
N ALA A 210 3.41 -3.16 -0.67
CA ALA A 210 2.37 -3.99 -0.07
C ALA A 210 1.09 -3.16 0.13
N ASP A 211 1.22 -1.91 0.58
CA ASP A 211 0.07 -1.03 0.74
C ASP A 211 -0.56 -0.67 -0.61
N ILE A 212 0.23 -0.35 -1.63
CA ILE A 212 -0.32 -0.09 -2.97
C ILE A 212 -1.10 -1.32 -3.50
N GLU A 213 -0.59 -2.54 -3.28
CA GLU A 213 -1.27 -3.77 -3.70
C GLU A 213 -2.63 -3.93 -3.03
N VAL A 214 -2.72 -3.72 -1.72
CA VAL A 214 -4.02 -3.82 -1.02
C VAL A 214 -4.98 -2.73 -1.52
N ALA A 215 -4.50 -1.53 -1.83
CA ALA A 215 -5.35 -0.43 -2.31
C ALA A 215 -5.91 -0.74 -3.70
N GLN A 216 -5.09 -1.35 -4.57
CA GLN A 216 -5.53 -1.83 -5.88
C GLN A 216 -6.53 -3.00 -5.75
N SER A 217 -6.31 -3.91 -4.80
CA SER A 217 -7.26 -4.99 -4.49
C SER A 217 -8.63 -4.43 -4.06
N LEU A 218 -8.67 -3.47 -3.12
CA LEU A 218 -9.90 -2.81 -2.67
C LEU A 218 -10.62 -2.10 -3.83
N LYS A 219 -9.87 -1.41 -4.70
CA LYS A 219 -10.41 -0.75 -5.88
C LYS A 219 -11.00 -1.75 -6.87
N ALA A 220 -10.31 -2.85 -7.15
CA ALA A 220 -10.79 -3.89 -8.05
C ALA A 220 -12.05 -4.60 -7.53
N GLU A 221 -12.16 -4.83 -6.22
CA GLU A 221 -13.38 -5.35 -5.58
C GLU A 221 -14.56 -4.38 -5.74
N SER A 222 -14.33 -3.08 -5.55
CA SER A 222 -15.36 -2.06 -5.75
C SER A 222 -15.85 -2.01 -7.21
N GLU A 223 -14.95 -2.20 -8.18
CA GLU A 223 -15.30 -2.21 -9.60
C GLU A 223 -16.09 -3.46 -10.00
N LYS A 224 -15.73 -4.64 -9.46
CA LYS A 224 -16.51 -5.87 -9.70
C LYS A 224 -17.94 -5.75 -9.15
N ALA A 225 -18.10 -5.17 -7.96
CA ALA A 225 -19.42 -4.93 -7.38
C ALA A 225 -20.30 -4.01 -8.27
N LYS A 226 -19.70 -3.07 -9.04
CA LYS A 226 -20.43 -2.25 -10.03
C LYS A 226 -20.99 -3.10 -11.16
N GLU A 227 -20.20 -4.03 -11.68
CA GLU A 227 -20.58 -4.83 -12.85
C GLU A 227 -21.73 -5.80 -12.56
N GLU A 228 -21.87 -6.21 -11.29
CA GLU A 228 -22.95 -7.07 -10.82
C GLU A 228 -24.28 -6.30 -10.59
N MET A 229 -24.24 -4.98 -10.41
CA MET A 229 -25.43 -4.13 -10.21
C MET A 229 -26.01 -3.67 -11.56
N LYS A 230 -27.21 -4.15 -11.91
CA LYS A 230 -27.82 -3.93 -13.24
C LYS A 230 -28.67 -2.66 -13.38
N ASP A 231 -29.28 -2.16 -12.31
CA ASP A 231 -30.31 -1.10 -12.43
C ASP A 231 -29.93 0.25 -11.79
N MET A 232 -29.33 0.25 -10.59
CA MET A 232 -28.86 1.47 -9.90
C MET A 232 -27.43 1.28 -9.42
N VAL A 233 -26.51 2.10 -9.94
CA VAL A 233 -25.09 2.01 -9.59
C VAL A 233 -24.75 3.15 -8.63
N PRO A 234 -24.24 2.87 -7.41
CA PRO A 234 -23.78 3.91 -6.49
C PRO A 234 -22.65 4.76 -7.10
N HIS A 235 -22.52 6.01 -6.67
CA HIS A 235 -21.46 6.89 -7.16
C HIS A 235 -20.07 6.26 -6.96
N PRO A 236 -19.15 6.30 -7.94
CA PRO A 236 -17.83 5.63 -7.84
C PRO A 236 -17.01 6.04 -6.61
N VAL A 237 -17.11 7.29 -6.18
CA VAL A 237 -16.41 7.80 -4.99
C VAL A 237 -17.01 7.21 -3.71
N ASP A 238 -18.33 7.01 -3.67
CA ASP A 238 -19.00 6.41 -2.51
C ASP A 238 -18.60 4.95 -2.34
N GLN A 239 -18.41 4.24 -3.46
CA GLN A 239 -17.96 2.85 -3.43
C GLN A 239 -16.51 2.72 -2.97
N ASN A 240 -15.63 3.58 -3.48
CA ASN A 240 -14.24 3.65 -3.01
C ASN A 240 -14.20 3.97 -1.51
N TYR A 241 -15.02 4.91 -1.04
CA TYR A 241 -15.15 5.25 0.37
C TYR A 241 -15.62 4.05 1.21
N GLN A 242 -16.66 3.34 0.76
CA GLN A 242 -17.14 2.13 1.44
C GLN A 242 -16.07 1.03 1.52
N SER A 243 -15.22 0.90 0.51
CA SER A 243 -14.12 -0.09 0.51
C SER A 243 -13.10 0.14 1.62
N LEU A 244 -12.96 1.38 2.13
CA LEU A 244 -12.06 1.69 3.24
C LEU A 244 -12.51 1.08 4.57
N LYS A 245 -13.79 0.73 4.72
CA LYS A 245 -14.39 0.26 5.99
C LYS A 245 -14.01 1.16 7.17
N CYS A 246 -14.06 2.46 6.90
CA CYS A 246 -13.67 3.51 7.81
C CYS A 246 -14.64 4.67 7.64
N LYS A 247 -15.24 5.09 8.73
CA LYS A 247 -16.10 6.27 8.75
C LYS A 247 -15.24 7.50 8.98
N LEU A 248 -15.36 8.47 8.07
CA LEU A 248 -14.71 9.76 8.15
C LEU A 248 -15.77 10.84 8.36
N SER A 249 -15.65 11.60 9.43
CA SER A 249 -16.57 12.70 9.74
C SER A 249 -15.82 14.02 9.62
N LEU A 250 -16.16 14.85 8.62
CA LEU A 250 -15.53 16.14 8.42
C LEU A 250 -15.80 17.07 9.60
N MET A 251 -14.74 17.62 10.18
CA MET A 251 -14.80 18.51 11.33
C MET A 251 -15.07 19.96 10.90
N ASP A 252 -15.95 20.66 11.62
CA ASP A 252 -16.16 22.10 11.42
C ASP A 252 -14.90 22.88 11.86
N LYS A 253 -14.38 23.70 10.95
CA LYS A 253 -13.21 24.58 11.18
C LYS A 253 -13.41 25.57 12.33
N LYS A 254 -14.67 25.86 12.69
CA LYS A 254 -14.99 26.76 13.80
C LYS A 254 -15.03 26.05 15.17
N SER A 255 -15.06 24.72 15.19
CA SER A 255 -15.11 23.92 16.41
C SER A 255 -13.90 24.18 17.33
N LYS A 256 -14.05 23.85 18.61
CA LYS A 256 -12.97 24.00 19.59
C LYS A 256 -11.86 22.99 19.31
N GLU A 257 -12.25 21.78 18.97
CA GLU A 257 -11.40 20.64 18.66
C GLU A 257 -10.50 20.95 17.45
N PHE A 258 -11.06 21.49 16.37
CA PHE A 258 -10.28 21.91 15.20
C PHE A 258 -9.21 22.94 15.58
N LYS A 259 -9.56 23.93 16.40
CA LYS A 259 -8.61 24.95 16.88
C LYS A 259 -7.51 24.37 17.77
N ILE A 260 -7.81 23.34 18.57
CA ILE A 260 -6.80 22.65 19.38
C ILE A 260 -5.80 21.92 18.46
N ILE A 261 -6.29 21.25 17.42
CA ILE A 261 -5.47 20.55 16.41
C ILE A 261 -4.63 21.56 15.61
N GLU A 262 -5.23 22.66 15.17
CA GLU A 262 -4.54 23.74 14.47
C GLU A 262 -3.44 24.36 15.33
N LYS A 263 -3.73 24.63 16.62
CA LYS A 263 -2.71 25.14 17.55
C LYS A 263 -1.62 24.10 17.80
N TYR A 264 -1.95 22.82 17.91
CA TYR A 264 -0.96 21.74 18.04
C TYR A 264 -0.02 21.71 16.83
N LEU A 265 -0.58 21.77 15.61
CA LEU A 265 0.20 21.81 14.37
C LEU A 265 1.11 23.05 14.32
N ASN A 266 0.59 24.23 14.66
CA ASN A 266 1.38 25.46 14.64
C ASN A 266 2.48 25.50 15.70
N ALA A 267 2.27 24.86 16.86
CA ALA A 267 3.21 24.84 17.95
C ALA A 267 4.36 23.85 17.74
N THR A 268 4.07 22.69 17.13
CA THR A 268 4.99 21.55 17.05
C THR A 268 5.37 21.15 15.62
N GLY A 269 4.61 21.58 14.63
CA GLY A 269 4.83 21.25 13.23
C GLY A 269 5.91 22.08 12.55
N ARG A 270 6.27 21.67 11.34
CA ARG A 270 7.17 22.42 10.47
C ARG A 270 6.53 23.74 10.04
N LYS A 271 7.31 24.82 10.01
CA LYS A 271 6.88 26.09 9.43
C LYS A 271 6.49 25.90 7.95
N GLY A 272 5.43 26.58 7.53
CA GLY A 272 4.92 26.51 6.16
C GLY A 272 3.85 25.42 5.94
N LEU A 273 3.46 24.69 6.98
CA LEU A 273 2.28 23.81 6.91
C LEU A 273 1.01 24.61 7.17
N THR A 274 0.01 24.43 6.30
CA THR A 274 -1.34 24.99 6.49
C THR A 274 -2.32 23.84 6.67
N LEU A 275 -3.09 23.86 7.76
CA LEU A 275 -4.17 22.91 7.99
C LEU A 275 -5.34 23.23 7.05
N VAL A 276 -5.71 22.28 6.19
CA VAL A 276 -6.79 22.45 5.21
C VAL A 276 -8.10 21.95 5.80
N ASP A 277 -8.19 20.64 6.03
CA ASP A 277 -9.37 19.94 6.51
C ASP A 277 -8.96 18.87 7.55
N VAL A 278 -9.88 18.53 8.44
CA VAL A 278 -9.69 17.52 9.51
C VAL A 278 -10.89 16.59 9.50
N TRP A 279 -10.64 15.28 9.51
CA TRP A 279 -11.67 14.27 9.68
C TRP A 279 -11.48 13.55 11.00
N GLU A 280 -12.56 13.36 11.74
CA GLU A 280 -12.61 12.34 12.77
C GLU A 280 -12.68 10.96 12.11
N VAL A 281 -11.84 10.04 12.58
CA VAL A 281 -11.66 8.70 12.01
C VAL A 281 -12.27 7.69 12.97
N GLU A 282 -13.18 6.87 12.46
CA GLU A 282 -13.77 5.75 13.17
C GLU A 282 -13.61 4.48 12.32
N ARG A 283 -12.74 3.58 12.76
CA ARG A 283 -12.47 2.32 12.07
C ARG A 283 -13.19 1.16 12.74
N ASP A 284 -13.70 0.24 11.92
CA ASP A 284 -14.30 -1.00 12.39
C ASP A 284 -13.32 -1.75 13.30
N THR A 285 -13.78 -2.23 14.46
CA THR A 285 -13.03 -3.05 15.43
C THR A 285 -11.87 -2.38 16.18
N GLU A 286 -11.41 -1.19 15.77
CA GLU A 286 -10.25 -0.52 16.39
C GLU A 286 -10.58 -0.04 17.80
N ALA A 287 -11.78 0.52 18.00
CA ALA A 287 -12.25 0.95 19.31
C ALA A 287 -12.37 -0.25 20.27
N GLU A 288 -12.94 -1.37 19.84
CA GLU A 288 -13.02 -2.57 20.68
C GLU A 288 -11.65 -3.10 21.08
N ARG A 289 -10.70 -3.15 20.14
CA ARG A 289 -9.32 -3.58 20.38
C ARG A 289 -8.60 -2.62 21.33
N PHE A 290 -8.84 -1.32 21.23
CA PHE A 290 -8.19 -0.32 22.07
C PHE A 290 -8.65 -0.38 23.55
N ARG A 291 -9.88 -0.83 23.82
CA ARG A 291 -10.41 -1.00 25.18
C ARG A 291 -9.62 -1.99 26.05
N GLU A 292 -8.86 -2.91 25.45
CA GLU A 292 -7.90 -3.77 26.17
C GLU A 292 -6.92 -2.96 27.04
N ASN A 293 -6.70 -1.70 26.65
CA ASN A 293 -5.77 -0.79 27.28
C ASN A 293 -6.46 0.25 28.17
N ASP A 294 -7.74 0.11 28.52
CA ASP A 294 -8.50 1.10 29.32
C ASP A 294 -7.91 1.38 30.71
N ALA A 295 -7.21 0.39 31.27
CA ALA A 295 -6.49 0.52 32.53
C ALA A 295 -5.18 1.33 32.40
N LEU A 296 -4.65 1.52 31.19
CA LEU A 296 -3.44 2.30 30.98
C LEU A 296 -3.73 3.80 31.10
N GLU A 297 -2.88 4.45 31.88
CA GLU A 297 -2.79 5.91 32.03
C GLU A 297 -1.83 6.50 30.99
N ASN A 298 -1.54 7.82 31.07
CA ASN A 298 -0.63 8.54 30.19
C ASN A 298 -0.97 8.42 28.69
N ARG A 299 -2.18 8.84 28.32
CA ARG A 299 -2.64 8.88 26.93
C ARG A 299 -2.22 10.20 26.29
N LYS A 300 -1.62 10.14 25.11
CA LYS A 300 -1.17 11.30 24.34
C LYS A 300 -1.72 11.25 22.91
N LEU A 301 -2.10 12.41 22.39
CA LEU A 301 -2.39 12.58 20.97
C LEU A 301 -1.08 12.94 20.25
N LEU A 302 -0.60 12.04 19.38
CA LEU A 302 0.72 12.15 18.76
C LEU A 302 0.62 12.16 17.23
N TRP A 303 1.60 12.78 16.57
CA TRP A 303 1.65 12.82 15.12
C TRP A 303 2.18 11.51 14.53
N HIS A 304 1.54 11.05 13.47
CA HIS A 304 2.07 10.03 12.59
C HIS A 304 1.96 10.49 11.14
N GLY A 305 3.11 10.69 10.49
CA GLY A 305 3.17 10.98 9.06
C GLY A 305 3.33 9.68 8.27
N THR A 306 2.56 9.55 7.19
CA THR A 306 2.71 8.46 6.21
C THR A 306 2.80 9.01 4.79
N ASN A 307 3.24 8.17 3.85
CA ASN A 307 3.08 8.46 2.42
C ASN A 307 1.60 8.38 2.04
N VAL A 308 1.12 9.32 1.21
CA VAL A 308 -0.26 9.35 0.73
C VAL A 308 -0.69 8.02 0.10
N ALA A 309 0.22 7.35 -0.60
CA ALA A 309 -0.02 6.03 -1.20
C ALA A 309 -0.40 4.92 -0.20
N VAL A 310 -0.21 5.16 1.10
CA VAL A 310 -0.45 4.21 2.20
C VAL A 310 -1.71 4.58 3.01
N VAL A 311 -2.27 5.77 2.77
CA VAL A 311 -3.43 6.30 3.52
C VAL A 311 -4.67 5.42 3.35
N ALA A 312 -4.77 4.66 2.26
CA ALA A 312 -5.92 3.80 1.98
C ALA A 312 -6.07 2.60 2.93
N ILE A 313 -5.03 2.18 3.67
CA ILE A 313 -5.05 0.87 4.38
C ILE A 313 -4.65 0.94 5.86
N PHE A 314 -3.80 1.89 6.24
CA PHE A 314 -3.29 2.10 7.60
C PHE A 314 -3.35 0.89 8.56
N VAL A 315 -2.38 -0.04 8.51
CA VAL A 315 -2.07 -0.85 9.68
C VAL A 315 -0.56 -1.05 9.80
N SER A 316 -0.14 -1.18 11.06
CA SER A 316 1.10 -1.76 11.56
C SER A 316 2.24 -0.76 11.88
N TYR A 317 2.32 -0.52 13.20
CA TYR A 317 3.32 0.19 14.01
C TYR A 317 3.48 1.68 13.72
N PHE A 318 3.52 2.44 14.78
CA PHE A 318 3.56 3.88 14.70
C PHE A 318 4.80 4.32 15.47
N LEU A 319 5.80 4.78 14.72
CA LEU A 319 6.74 5.74 15.27
C LEU A 319 5.99 7.06 15.27
N PHE A 320 5.74 7.58 16.47
CA PHE A 320 5.14 8.89 16.60
C PHE A 320 6.22 9.88 17.00
N SER A 321 6.20 11.04 16.37
CA SER A 321 7.10 12.12 16.74
C SER A 321 6.28 13.23 17.39
N CYS A 322 6.78 13.72 18.51
CA CYS A 322 6.32 14.95 19.10
C CYS A 322 7.46 15.55 19.91
N SER A 323 7.80 16.81 19.65
CA SER A 323 8.72 17.54 20.54
C SER A 323 8.09 17.72 21.93
N ASP A 324 8.90 17.75 22.97
CA ASP A 324 8.38 17.98 24.32
C ASP A 324 7.85 19.41 24.44
N PRO A 325 6.54 19.58 24.73
CA PRO A 325 5.92 20.88 24.70
C PRO A 325 6.14 21.66 26.00
N SER A 326 6.13 22.99 25.91
CA SER A 326 6.07 23.87 27.09
C SER A 326 4.71 23.84 27.81
N GLU A 327 3.65 23.46 27.10
CA GLU A 327 2.26 23.47 27.58
C GLU A 327 1.48 22.29 26.94
N GLU A 328 0.61 21.65 27.72
CA GLU A 328 -0.31 20.61 27.26
C GLU A 328 -1.75 20.98 27.67
N VAL A 329 -2.72 20.65 26.82
CA VAL A 329 -4.15 20.66 27.17
C VAL A 329 -4.68 19.23 27.12
N PHE A 330 -5.85 19.00 27.71
CA PHE A 330 -6.46 17.68 27.73
C PHE A 330 -7.76 17.70 26.93
N ILE A 331 -7.90 16.74 26.01
CA ILE A 331 -9.17 16.40 25.38
C ILE A 331 -9.68 15.13 26.05
N GLU A 332 -10.98 15.05 26.28
CA GLU A 332 -11.61 13.84 26.79
C GLU A 332 -12.13 12.99 25.64
N PHE A 333 -11.67 11.74 25.57
CA PHE A 333 -12.18 10.73 24.65
C PHE A 333 -12.65 9.53 25.47
N ASP A 334 -13.91 9.12 25.30
CA ASP A 334 -14.49 7.95 25.99
C ASP A 334 -14.30 7.98 27.52
N GLY A 335 -14.42 9.16 28.14
CA GLY A 335 -14.20 9.35 29.58
C GLY A 335 -12.73 9.32 30.02
N LYS A 336 -11.77 9.28 29.08
CA LYS A 336 -10.33 9.28 29.33
C LYS A 336 -9.70 10.60 28.89
N LYS A 337 -8.89 11.18 29.77
CA LYS A 337 -8.11 12.38 29.45
C LYS A 337 -6.91 12.02 28.59
N VAL A 338 -6.78 12.71 27.46
CA VAL A 338 -5.67 12.55 26.52
C VAL A 338 -4.94 13.89 26.42
N ALA A 339 -3.63 13.86 26.70
CA ALA A 339 -2.78 15.03 26.62
C ALA A 339 -2.51 15.40 25.16
N VAL A 340 -2.69 16.67 24.83
CA VAL A 340 -2.43 17.26 23.53
C VAL A 340 -1.41 18.38 23.71
N PRO A 341 -0.21 18.25 23.12
CA PRO A 341 0.81 19.30 23.12
C PRO A 341 0.28 20.60 22.49
N GLN A 342 0.57 21.73 23.13
CA GLN A 342 0.15 23.08 22.69
C GLN A 342 1.27 24.12 22.74
N GLY A 343 2.36 23.79 23.41
CA GLY A 343 3.53 24.65 23.59
C GLY A 343 4.63 24.40 22.58
N LYS A 344 5.57 25.34 22.48
CA LYS A 344 6.79 25.17 21.69
C LYS A 344 7.70 24.12 22.33
N ALA A 345 8.56 23.52 21.50
CA ALA A 345 9.58 22.58 21.96
C ALA A 345 10.49 23.22 23.03
N ILE A 346 10.64 22.55 24.16
CA ILE A 346 11.57 22.94 25.23
C ILE A 346 12.83 22.08 25.21
N LYS A 347 13.96 22.66 25.62
CA LYS A 347 15.22 21.91 25.73
C LYS A 347 15.20 21.04 26.99
N GLN A 348 15.31 19.74 26.81
CA GLN A 348 15.46 18.79 27.91
C GLN A 348 16.94 18.66 28.31
N GLN A 349 17.33 19.34 29.39
CA GLN A 349 18.71 19.31 29.91
C GLN A 349 19.17 17.87 30.21
N GLN A 350 18.28 17.03 30.71
CA GLN A 350 18.54 15.63 31.05
C GLN A 350 18.85 14.72 29.84
N TYR A 351 18.53 15.17 28.61
CA TYR A 351 18.75 14.40 27.38
C TYR A 351 19.76 15.05 26.44
N GLN A 352 20.60 15.99 26.91
CA GLN A 352 21.59 16.66 26.07
C GLN A 352 22.61 15.73 25.40
N GLY A 353 22.89 14.57 26.00
CA GLY A 353 23.75 13.55 25.40
C GLY A 353 23.05 12.60 24.42
N SER A 354 21.75 12.77 24.18
CA SER A 354 20.97 11.92 23.28
C SER A 354 21.32 12.21 21.81
N SER A 355 21.33 11.17 20.98
CA SER A 355 21.42 11.29 19.53
C SER A 355 20.11 11.75 18.87
N PHE A 356 19.00 11.73 19.61
CA PHE A 356 17.69 12.12 19.11
C PHE A 356 17.46 13.63 19.24
N PHE A 357 17.08 14.27 18.13
CA PHE A 357 16.76 15.70 18.11
C PHE A 357 15.35 16.01 18.63
N ASN A 358 14.41 15.07 18.45
CA ASN A 358 13.02 15.14 18.93
C ASN A 358 12.66 13.86 19.67
N SER A 359 11.65 13.92 20.53
CA SER A 359 11.12 12.72 21.20
C SER A 359 10.40 11.83 20.20
N GLU A 360 10.68 10.53 20.30
CA GLU A 360 10.04 9.48 19.53
C GLU A 360 9.31 8.54 20.49
N TYR A 361 8.03 8.34 20.23
CA TYR A 361 7.17 7.47 21.02
C TYR A 361 6.94 6.19 20.25
N LEU A 362 7.25 5.07 20.89
CA LEU A 362 7.15 3.75 20.28
C LEU A 362 6.19 2.88 21.09
N ILE A 363 5.27 2.23 20.37
CA ILE A 363 4.39 1.19 20.89
C ILE A 363 4.66 -0.11 20.14
N TYR A 364 4.55 -1.23 20.85
CA TYR A 364 4.87 -2.55 20.32
C TYR A 364 3.63 -3.43 20.09
N LYS A 365 2.46 -2.95 20.51
CA LYS A 365 1.17 -3.60 20.29
C LYS A 365 0.24 -2.65 19.55
N GLU A 366 -0.36 -3.14 18.47
CA GLU A 366 -1.31 -2.34 17.70
C GLU A 366 -2.53 -1.91 18.54
N SER A 367 -2.92 -2.70 19.55
CA SER A 367 -4.03 -2.34 20.44
C SER A 367 -3.76 -1.09 21.28
N GLN A 368 -2.51 -0.61 21.38
CA GLN A 368 -2.15 0.60 22.12
C GLN A 368 -2.32 1.89 21.29
N CYS A 369 -2.67 1.79 20.01
CA CYS A 369 -2.99 2.94 19.17
C CYS A 369 -4.47 2.93 18.79
N HIS A 370 -5.04 4.11 18.75
CA HIS A 370 -6.35 4.36 18.16
C HIS A 370 -6.28 5.66 17.37
N ILE A 371 -6.56 5.56 16.06
CA ILE A 371 -6.50 6.70 15.15
C ILE A 371 -7.73 7.56 15.42
N ARG A 372 -7.52 8.84 15.78
CA ARG A 372 -8.61 9.78 16.05
C ARG A 372 -8.87 10.75 14.91
N TYR A 373 -7.81 11.24 14.28
CA TYR A 373 -7.92 12.29 13.29
C TYR A 373 -7.06 12.01 12.06
N LEU A 374 -7.59 12.38 10.90
CA LEU A 374 -6.87 12.49 9.64
C LEU A 374 -6.82 13.97 9.26
N LEU A 375 -5.64 14.46 8.88
CA LEU A 375 -5.41 15.87 8.56
C LEU A 375 -4.99 16.01 7.10
N GLU A 376 -5.64 16.88 6.35
CA GLU A 376 -5.15 17.36 5.06
C GLU A 376 -4.30 18.61 5.30
N LEU A 377 -3.04 18.55 4.86
CA LEU A 377 -2.07 19.63 5.02
C LEU A 377 -1.62 20.14 3.66
N LYS A 378 -1.57 21.46 3.51
CA LYS A 378 -0.93 22.12 2.37
C LYS A 378 0.47 22.58 2.75
N PHE A 379 1.45 22.19 1.96
CA PHE A 379 2.82 22.63 2.08
C PHE A 379 3.00 23.96 1.33
N GLY A 380 3.38 25.02 2.05
CA GLY A 380 3.89 26.25 1.47
C GLY A 380 5.34 26.02 1.06
N TYR A 381 5.60 26.09 -0.24
CA TYR A 381 6.94 26.04 -0.82
C TYR A 381 7.63 27.40 -0.77
#